data_AF-A0A5S5CBD7-F1
#
_entry.id   AF-A0A5S5CBD7-F1
#
_cell.length_a   1.000
_cell.length_b   1.000
_cell.length_c   1.000
_cell.angle_alpha   90.00
_cell.angle_beta   90.00
_cell.angle_gamma   90.00
#
_symmetry.space_group_name_H-M   'P 1'
#
loop_
_entity.id
_entity.type
_entity.pdbx_description
1 polymer ?
#
loop_
_entity_poly.entity_id
_entity_poly.type
_entity_poly.pdbx_seq_one_letter_code
_entity_poly.pdbx_strand_id
1 'polypeptide(L)'
;MKNIFTILLVFSFSLVNAQFNKGTVFLKDSTKLEGLVRIKTFGGIKFKSTKDSKSTFYDYKTITGFDTEGEKYRYIKYQDGFPPRLLKENIKGKISLYSNEVYNPGHTIPNGFAGGGTGMTFGGGSATIYFILVEDKLQRVGTRLKKKHLKILENCTSLVEKIKKKDLKKKMFIKS
;
A
#
# COMPACT_ATOMS: atom_id res chain seq x y z
N MET A 1 -41.74 -14.89 18.87
CA MET A 1 -40.48 -14.16 19.16
C MET A 1 -39.30 -15.14 19.28
N LYS A 2 -38.93 -15.85 18.20
CA LYS A 2 -37.81 -16.82 18.21
C LYS A 2 -36.74 -16.55 17.14
N ASN A 3 -36.96 -15.56 16.27
CA ASN A 3 -36.11 -15.34 15.09
C ASN A 3 -35.26 -14.05 15.17
N ILE A 4 -35.29 -13.34 16.31
CA ILE A 4 -34.50 -12.11 16.52
C ILE A 4 -33.06 -12.43 16.93
N PHE A 5 -32.83 -13.53 17.66
CA PHE A 5 -31.48 -13.92 18.11
C PHE A 5 -30.55 -14.32 16.96
N THR A 6 -31.10 -14.78 15.83
CA THR A 6 -30.30 -15.21 14.67
C THR A 6 -29.70 -14.03 13.89
N ILE A 7 -30.34 -12.86 13.94
CA ILE A 7 -29.89 -11.65 13.21
C ILE A 7 -28.69 -10.98 13.92
N LEU A 8 -28.59 -11.11 15.25
CA LEU A 8 -27.51 -10.51 16.03
C LEU A 8 -26.15 -11.21 15.81
N LEU A 9 -26.15 -12.49 15.42
CA LEU A 9 -24.93 -13.30 15.30
C LEU A 9 -24.15 -13.04 13.99
N VAL A 10 -24.81 -12.46 12.97
CA VAL A 10 -24.21 -12.21 11.65
C VAL A 10 -23.44 -10.87 11.62
N PHE A 11 -23.74 -9.93 12.51
CA PHE A 11 -23.06 -8.62 12.57
C PHE A 11 -21.69 -8.63 13.29
N SER A 12 -21.33 -9.72 13.96
CA SER A 12 -20.13 -9.81 14.80
C SER A 12 -18.81 -9.94 14.01
N PHE A 13 -18.86 -10.25 12.71
CA PHE A 13 -17.66 -10.61 11.93
C PHE A 13 -17.11 -9.49 11.02
N SER A 14 -17.72 -8.30 11.01
CA SER A 14 -17.31 -7.22 10.08
C SER A 14 -16.17 -6.33 10.58
N LEU A 15 -15.55 -6.63 11.72
CA LEU A 15 -14.39 -5.87 12.23
C LEU A 15 -13.06 -6.46 11.73
N VAL A 16 -12.86 -6.51 10.41
CA VAL A 16 -11.52 -6.69 9.83
C VAL A 16 -10.73 -5.39 9.99
N ASN A 17 -10.35 -5.12 11.24
CA ASN A 17 -9.44 -4.04 11.58
C ASN A 17 -8.02 -4.50 11.24
N ALA A 18 -7.28 -3.70 10.45
CA ALA A 18 -5.87 -3.92 10.13
C ALA A 18 -5.09 -4.42 11.36
N GLN A 19 -4.71 -5.69 11.32
CA GLN A 19 -4.09 -6.39 12.45
C GLN A 19 -2.63 -5.97 12.57
N PHE A 20 -2.08 -6.09 13.79
CA PHE A 20 -0.65 -5.93 13.99
C PHE A 20 0.07 -7.15 13.41
N ASN A 21 1.07 -6.91 12.57
CA ASN A 21 1.91 -7.94 11.98
C ASN A 21 3.29 -7.91 12.63
N LYS A 22 3.93 -9.08 12.76
CA LYS A 22 5.34 -9.11 13.15
C LYS A 22 6.19 -8.39 12.11
N GLY A 23 7.16 -7.62 12.58
CA GLY A 23 8.02 -6.85 11.71
C GLY A 23 9.17 -6.13 12.41
N THR A 24 10.03 -5.57 11.59
CA THR A 24 11.22 -4.82 12.00
C THR A 24 11.10 -3.39 11.49
N VAL A 25 11.18 -2.41 12.39
CA VAL A 25 11.18 -0.98 12.07
C VAL A 25 12.61 -0.48 11.97
N PHE A 26 12.91 0.32 10.95
CA PHE A 26 14.23 0.90 10.71
C PHE A 26 14.20 2.39 11.05
N LEU A 27 14.72 2.76 12.22
CA LEU A 27 14.85 4.16 12.63
C LEU A 27 15.92 4.88 11.78
N LYS A 28 15.86 6.22 11.73
CA LYS A 28 16.84 7.02 10.96
C LYS A 28 18.23 7.06 11.55
N ASP A 29 18.38 6.78 12.84
CA ASP A 29 19.66 6.59 13.53
C ASP A 29 20.29 5.21 13.26
N SER A 30 19.72 4.44 12.31
CA SER A 30 20.10 3.06 11.97
C SER A 30 19.71 1.99 13.00
N THR A 31 19.01 2.37 14.08
CA THR A 31 18.48 1.41 15.05
C THR A 31 17.38 0.55 14.42
N LYS A 32 17.37 -0.74 14.77
CA LYS A 32 16.36 -1.71 14.35
C LYS A 32 15.49 -2.11 15.54
N LEU A 33 14.17 -2.01 15.40
CA LEU A 33 13.23 -2.40 16.43
C LEU A 33 12.37 -3.55 15.95
N GLU A 34 12.47 -4.70 16.60
CA GLU A 34 11.63 -5.87 16.32
C GLU A 34 10.37 -5.84 17.17
N GLY A 35 9.23 -6.19 16.57
CA GLY A 35 7.96 -6.23 17.28
C GLY A 35 6.77 -6.33 16.35
N LEU A 36 5.71 -5.62 16.70
CA LEU A 36 4.41 -5.65 16.06
C LEU A 36 4.14 -4.30 15.40
N VAL A 37 3.89 -4.31 14.09
CA VAL A 37 3.68 -3.13 13.24
C VAL A 37 2.26 -3.12 12.70
N ARG A 38 1.62 -1.95 12.71
CA ARG A 38 0.34 -1.69 12.06
C ARG A 38 0.40 -0.40 11.26
N ILE A 39 0.10 -0.47 9.96
CA ILE A 39 0.01 0.69 9.07
C ILE A 39 -1.23 1.52 9.40
N LYS A 40 -1.12 2.85 9.40
CA LYS A 40 -2.27 3.76 9.53
C LYS A 40 -2.74 4.27 8.17
N THR A 41 -4.05 4.49 8.06
CA THR A 41 -4.70 5.06 6.86
C THR A 41 -4.14 6.42 6.46
N PHE A 42 -3.85 7.29 7.42
CA PHE A 42 -3.32 8.65 7.17
C PHE A 42 -1.79 8.73 7.17
N GLY A 43 -1.11 7.58 7.02
CA GLY A 43 0.35 7.48 7.03
C GLY A 43 0.95 7.24 8.42
N GLY A 44 2.19 6.77 8.40
CA GLY A 44 2.88 6.31 9.61
C GLY A 44 2.46 4.90 10.02
N ILE A 45 3.10 4.45 11.09
CA ILE A 45 2.84 3.14 11.70
C ILE A 45 2.62 3.26 13.20
N LYS A 46 1.83 2.35 13.73
CA LYS A 46 1.85 2.01 15.16
C LYS A 46 2.81 0.84 15.35
N PHE A 47 3.73 0.99 16.30
CA PHE A 47 4.66 -0.05 16.71
C PHE A 47 4.37 -0.47 18.16
N LYS A 48 4.65 -1.73 18.49
CA LYS A 48 4.61 -2.33 19.82
C LYS A 48 5.77 -3.32 19.91
N SER A 49 6.56 -3.31 20.98
CA SER A 49 7.63 -4.32 21.17
C SER A 49 7.06 -5.71 21.43
N THR A 50 5.99 -5.79 22.23
CA THR A 50 5.24 -7.02 22.54
C THR A 50 3.73 -6.76 22.46
N LYS A 51 2.91 -7.82 22.51
CA LYS A 51 1.44 -7.72 22.43
C LYS A 51 0.85 -6.75 23.47
N ASP A 52 1.39 -6.80 24.68
CA ASP A 52 0.92 -6.06 25.86
C ASP A 52 1.62 -4.70 26.03
N SER A 53 2.69 -4.45 25.27
CA SER A 53 3.38 -3.16 25.30
C SER A 53 2.50 -2.01 24.81
N LYS A 54 2.80 -0.80 25.32
CA LYS A 54 2.19 0.45 24.83
C LYS A 54 2.60 0.68 23.38
N SER A 55 1.66 1.20 22.59
CA SER A 55 1.94 1.51 21.19
C SER A 55 2.64 2.87 21.04
N THR A 56 3.71 2.88 20.25
CA THR A 56 4.43 4.09 19.81
C THR A 56 4.08 4.39 18.36
N PHE A 57 3.91 5.67 18.02
CA PHE A 57 3.67 6.10 16.65
C PHE A 57 4.98 6.52 16.00
N TYR A 58 5.22 6.03 14.79
CA TYR A 58 6.36 6.41 13.96
C TYR A 58 5.88 6.92 12.60
N ASP A 59 6.57 7.93 12.09
CA ASP A 59 6.35 8.54 10.79
C ASP A 59 7.66 8.73 10.01
N TYR A 60 7.58 9.36 8.84
CA TYR A 60 8.72 9.64 7.97
C TYR A 60 9.82 10.50 8.62
N LYS A 61 9.53 11.20 9.73
CA LYS A 61 10.54 11.99 10.44
C LYS A 61 11.45 11.09 11.26
N THR A 62 10.88 10.04 11.84
CA THR A 62 11.55 9.11 12.77
C THR A 62 12.12 7.86 12.12
N ILE A 63 11.48 7.34 11.07
CA ILE A 63 11.85 6.05 10.46
C ILE A 63 12.10 6.18 8.96
N THR A 64 12.93 5.27 8.43
CA THR A 64 13.16 5.12 6.97
C THR A 64 12.17 4.13 6.36
N GLY A 65 11.65 3.20 7.16
CA GLY A 65 10.70 2.19 6.73
C GLY A 65 10.56 1.06 7.74
N PHE A 66 9.91 -0.02 7.32
CA PHE A 66 9.78 -1.24 8.10
C PHE A 66 9.58 -2.44 7.18
N ASP A 67 9.90 -3.63 7.68
CA ASP A 67 9.64 -4.91 7.03
C ASP A 67 8.63 -5.70 7.88
N THR A 68 7.69 -6.37 7.23
CA THR A 68 6.84 -7.41 7.84
C THR A 68 7.11 -8.73 7.14
N GLU A 69 6.52 -9.83 7.62
CA GLU A 69 6.65 -11.14 6.97
C GLU A 69 6.25 -11.07 5.49
N GLY A 70 7.25 -11.10 4.60
CA GLY A 70 7.10 -11.08 3.14
C GLY A 70 6.99 -9.71 2.48
N GLU A 71 6.93 -8.60 3.24
CA GLU A 71 6.62 -7.29 2.69
C GLU A 71 7.57 -6.21 3.21
N LYS A 72 8.02 -5.33 2.32
CA LYS A 72 8.97 -4.27 2.64
C LYS A 72 8.34 -2.92 2.34
N TYR A 73 8.40 -1.99 3.28
CA TYR A 73 7.84 -0.66 3.14
C TYR A 73 8.88 0.42 3.40
N ARG A 74 8.99 1.40 2.51
CA ARG A 74 10.00 2.47 2.59
C ARG A 74 9.37 3.84 2.39
N TYR A 75 9.89 4.83 3.12
CA TYR A 75 9.59 6.23 2.88
C TYR A 75 10.45 6.76 1.74
N ILE A 76 9.82 7.06 0.62
CA ILE A 76 10.50 7.56 -0.59
C ILE A 76 10.05 8.99 -0.87
N LYS A 77 11.02 9.87 -1.15
CA LYS A 77 10.75 11.25 -1.55
C LYS A 77 10.12 11.26 -2.95
N TYR A 78 8.97 11.94 -3.08
CA TYR A 78 8.25 12.02 -4.35
C TYR A 78 8.48 13.34 -5.08
N GLN A 79 8.33 14.46 -4.36
CA GLN A 79 8.49 15.81 -4.88
C GLN A 79 9.13 16.68 -3.80
N ASP A 80 9.92 17.67 -4.22
CA ASP A 80 10.47 18.66 -3.29
C ASP A 80 9.36 19.44 -2.59
N GLY A 81 9.55 19.72 -1.30
CA GLY A 81 8.56 20.39 -0.45
C GLY A 81 7.43 19.49 0.08
N PHE A 82 7.32 18.24 -0.36
CA PHE A 82 6.29 17.31 0.14
C PHE A 82 6.88 16.22 1.06
N PRO A 83 6.14 15.78 2.09
CA PRO A 83 6.54 14.64 2.90
C PRO A 83 6.81 13.38 2.06
N PRO A 84 7.83 12.58 2.40
CA PRO A 84 8.05 11.26 1.81
C PRO A 84 6.81 10.38 1.91
N ARG A 85 6.55 9.59 0.86
CA ARG A 85 5.44 8.65 0.80
C ARG A 85 5.91 7.27 1.27
N LEU A 86 5.11 6.63 2.12
CA LEU A 86 5.30 5.23 2.47
C LEU A 86 4.82 4.36 1.32
N LEU A 87 5.72 3.57 0.73
CA LEU A 87 5.42 2.70 -0.41
C LEU A 87 5.90 1.28 -0.14
N LYS A 88 5.17 0.30 -0.65
CA LYS A 88 5.59 -1.11 -0.66
C LYS A 88 6.65 -1.30 -1.75
N GLU A 89 7.83 -1.77 -1.38
CA GLU A 89 8.93 -2.12 -2.27
C GLU A 89 8.66 -3.50 -2.86
N ASN A 90 8.32 -3.55 -4.15
CA ASN A 90 8.06 -4.82 -4.85
C ASN A 90 9.34 -5.43 -5.41
N ILE A 91 10.21 -4.60 -5.98
CA ILE A 91 11.47 -5.02 -6.60
C ILE A 91 12.52 -3.95 -6.34
N LYS A 92 13.68 -4.36 -5.82
CA LYS A 92 14.83 -3.47 -5.59
C LYS A 92 15.90 -3.70 -6.66
N GLY A 93 16.47 -2.62 -7.18
CA GLY A 93 17.57 -2.67 -8.15
C GLY A 93 17.95 -1.29 -8.68
N LYS A 94 18.73 -1.23 -9.76
CA LYS A 94 19.07 0.02 -10.47
C LYS A 94 17.81 0.81 -10.84
N ILE A 95 16.76 0.08 -11.20
CA ILE A 95 15.39 0.56 -11.33
C ILE A 95 14.57 -0.20 -10.29
N SER A 96 13.99 0.51 -9.32
CA SER A 96 13.19 -0.11 -8.27
C SER A 96 11.70 0.11 -8.51
N LEU A 97 10.89 -0.92 -8.26
CA LEU A 97 9.43 -0.89 -8.41
C LEU A 97 8.78 -0.80 -7.02
N TYR A 98 7.92 0.18 -6.88
CA TYR A 98 7.12 0.41 -5.68
C TYR A 98 5.63 0.41 -5.99
N SER A 99 4.82 0.17 -4.97
CA SER A 99 3.36 0.17 -5.07
C SER A 99 2.70 0.82 -3.86
N ASN A 100 1.49 1.32 -4.07
CA ASN A 100 0.60 1.80 -3.02
C ASN A 100 -0.83 1.33 -3.31
N GLU A 101 -1.51 0.80 -2.30
CA GLU A 101 -2.92 0.46 -2.39
C GLU A 101 -3.75 1.67 -2.00
N VAL A 102 -4.64 2.07 -2.90
CA VAL A 102 -5.53 3.21 -2.69
C VAL A 102 -6.95 2.68 -2.63
N TYR A 103 -7.66 3.02 -1.57
CA TYR A 103 -9.06 2.66 -1.37
C TYR A 103 -9.93 3.89 -1.58
N ASN A 104 -10.95 3.76 -2.42
CA ASN A 104 -12.03 4.72 -2.54
C ASN A 104 -13.30 4.09 -1.96
N PRO A 105 -13.86 4.62 -0.85
CA PRO A 105 -15.10 4.09 -0.26
C PRO A 105 -16.34 4.24 -1.16
N GLY A 106 -16.24 4.99 -2.27
CA GLY A 106 -17.37 5.30 -3.13
C GLY A 106 -18.23 6.43 -2.56
N HIS A 107 -19.18 6.91 -3.37
CA HIS A 107 -20.11 7.94 -2.94
C HIS A 107 -21.49 7.30 -2.71
N THR A 108 -22.06 7.54 -1.53
CA THR A 108 -23.46 7.23 -1.25
C THR A 108 -24.29 8.43 -1.70
N ILE A 109 -25.07 8.25 -2.76
CA ILE A 109 -26.06 9.24 -3.16
C ILE A 109 -27.29 9.03 -2.27
N PRO A 110 -27.73 10.02 -1.47
CA PRO A 110 -28.99 9.91 -0.77
C PRO A 110 -30.10 9.85 -1.82
N ASN A 111 -30.80 8.72 -1.90
CA ASN A 111 -32.00 8.63 -2.72
C ASN A 111 -33.03 9.61 -2.12
N GLY A 112 -33.44 10.60 -2.90
CA GLY A 112 -34.33 11.69 -2.49
C GLY A 112 -35.79 11.28 -2.20
N PHE A 113 -36.04 10.04 -1.81
CA PHE A 113 -37.37 9.59 -1.38
C PHE A 113 -37.36 9.47 0.14
N ALA A 114 -38.13 10.34 0.79
CA ALA A 114 -38.43 10.29 2.21
C ALA A 114 -39.11 8.94 2.53
N GLY A 115 -38.32 7.94 2.91
CA GLY A 115 -38.84 6.61 3.23
C GLY A 115 -37.81 5.51 3.03
N GLY A 116 -36.91 5.32 4.00
CA GLY A 116 -36.36 4.01 4.35
C GLY A 116 -35.69 3.15 3.27
N GLY A 117 -35.18 3.71 2.17
CA GLY A 117 -34.52 2.96 1.11
C GLY A 117 -33.00 2.96 1.24
N THR A 118 -32.40 1.78 1.28
CA THR A 118 -30.94 1.54 1.26
C THR A 118 -30.30 2.29 0.08
N GLY A 119 -29.46 3.29 0.36
CA GLY A 119 -28.78 4.07 -0.68
C GLY A 119 -27.90 3.17 -1.56
N MET A 120 -27.97 3.36 -2.87
CA MET A 120 -27.11 2.66 -3.83
C MET A 120 -25.71 3.28 -3.78
N THR A 121 -24.71 2.54 -3.27
CA THR A 121 -23.31 2.97 -3.29
C THR A 121 -22.72 2.79 -4.69
N PHE A 122 -22.29 3.88 -5.33
CA PHE A 122 -21.61 3.85 -6.63
C PHE A 122 -20.12 4.20 -6.49
N GLY A 123 -19.26 3.48 -7.20
CA GLY A 123 -17.86 3.87 -7.38
C GLY A 123 -16.88 3.48 -6.25
N GLY A 124 -17.26 2.57 -5.35
CA GLY A 124 -16.34 1.99 -4.37
C GLY A 124 -15.36 1.01 -5.01
N GLY A 125 -14.07 1.08 -4.65
CA GLY A 125 -13.06 0.17 -5.17
C GLY A 125 -11.65 0.40 -4.61
N SER A 126 -10.80 -0.62 -4.70
CA SER A 126 -9.37 -0.53 -4.43
C SER A 126 -8.57 -0.58 -5.72
N ALA A 127 -7.45 0.15 -5.76
CA ALA A 127 -6.52 0.12 -6.88
C ALA A 127 -5.08 0.14 -6.38
N THR A 128 -4.23 -0.70 -6.98
CA THR A 128 -2.78 -0.64 -6.78
C THR A 128 -2.18 0.34 -7.77
N ILE A 129 -1.53 1.38 -7.25
CA ILE A 129 -0.80 2.37 -8.03
C ILE A 129 0.69 2.06 -7.95
N TYR A 130 1.32 1.87 -9.10
CA TYR A 130 2.75 1.58 -9.21
C TYR A 130 3.57 2.86 -9.43
N PHE A 131 4.80 2.81 -8.93
CA PHE A 131 5.81 3.85 -9.04
C PHE A 131 7.16 3.21 -9.39
N ILE A 132 7.97 3.92 -10.18
CA ILE A 132 9.32 3.49 -10.54
C ILE A 132 10.30 4.51 -9.99
N LEU A 133 11.34 4.05 -9.31
CA LEU A 133 12.47 4.85 -8.84
C LEU A 133 13.68 4.60 -9.76
N VAL A 134 14.17 5.65 -10.40
CA VAL A 134 15.40 5.64 -11.23
C VAL A 134 16.23 6.85 -10.83
N GLU A 135 17.51 6.64 -10.49
CA GLU A 135 18.43 7.73 -10.10
C GLU A 135 17.80 8.68 -9.05
N ASP A 136 17.22 8.08 -8.00
CA ASP A 136 16.52 8.79 -6.91
C ASP A 136 15.28 9.62 -7.30
N LYS A 137 14.83 9.53 -8.56
CA LYS A 137 13.61 10.18 -9.05
C LYS A 137 12.45 9.20 -9.08
N LEU A 138 11.48 9.41 -8.20
CA LEU A 138 10.27 8.59 -8.12
C LEU A 138 9.22 9.06 -9.14
N GLN A 139 8.88 8.20 -10.08
CA GLN A 139 7.91 8.48 -11.14
C GLN A 139 6.65 7.63 -10.99
N ARG A 140 5.48 8.28 -11.02
CA ARG A 140 4.19 7.59 -10.95
C ARG A 140 3.85 6.93 -12.28
N VAL A 141 3.65 5.61 -12.26
CA VAL A 141 3.21 4.83 -13.43
C VAL A 141 1.68 4.76 -13.51
N GLY A 142 1.01 4.60 -12.36
CA GLY A 142 -0.43 4.34 -12.31
C GLY A 142 -0.72 2.84 -12.20
N THR A 143 -1.90 2.40 -12.65
CA THR A 143 -2.30 0.99 -12.58
C THR A 143 -1.66 0.11 -13.66
N ARG A 144 -1.14 0.71 -14.74
CA ARG A 144 -0.55 0.02 -15.89
C ARG A 144 0.58 0.85 -16.50
N LEU A 145 1.60 0.18 -17.03
CA LEU A 145 2.67 0.83 -17.80
C LEU A 145 2.10 1.41 -19.10
N LYS A 146 2.45 2.66 -19.41
CA LYS A 146 2.04 3.38 -20.63
C LYS A 146 3.28 3.66 -21.48
N LYS A 147 3.10 3.87 -22.78
CA LYS A 147 4.21 4.16 -23.72
C LYS A 147 5.15 5.27 -23.24
N LYS A 148 4.60 6.33 -22.63
CA LYS A 148 5.40 7.44 -22.08
C LYS A 148 6.42 7.02 -21.01
N HIS A 149 6.15 5.95 -20.26
CA HIS A 149 7.05 5.44 -19.23
C HIS A 149 8.20 4.61 -19.80
N LEU A 150 8.12 4.17 -21.06
CA LEU A 150 9.20 3.42 -21.70
C LEU A 150 10.46 4.27 -21.87
N LYS A 151 10.32 5.60 -21.97
CA LYS A 151 11.45 6.54 -22.02
C LYS A 151 12.35 6.43 -20.79
N ILE A 152 11.75 6.18 -19.63
CA ILE A 152 12.45 6.00 -18.34
C ILE A 152 13.29 4.72 -18.35
N LEU A 153 12.92 3.76 -19.20
CA LEU A 153 13.56 2.46 -19.33
C LEU A 153 14.54 2.43 -20.51
N GLU A 154 14.75 3.54 -21.24
CA GLU A 154 15.65 3.60 -22.41
C GLU A 154 17.08 3.20 -22.05
N ASN A 155 17.54 3.53 -20.84
CA ASN A 155 18.84 3.11 -20.30
C ASN A 155 18.91 1.60 -19.98
N CYS A 156 17.82 0.84 -20.20
CA CYS A 156 17.72 -0.60 -20.03
C CYS A 156 17.18 -1.24 -21.32
N THR A 157 18.00 -1.23 -22.37
CA THR A 157 17.69 -1.76 -23.72
C THR A 157 17.10 -3.17 -23.68
N SER A 158 17.66 -4.05 -22.84
CA SER A 158 17.20 -5.44 -22.69
C SER A 158 15.76 -5.55 -22.16
N LEU A 159 15.31 -4.60 -21.35
CA LEU A 159 13.97 -4.59 -20.77
C LEU A 159 12.96 -3.92 -21.72
N VAL A 160 13.37 -2.86 -22.42
CA VAL A 160 12.56 -2.20 -23.46
C VAL A 160 12.25 -3.16 -24.61
N GLU A 161 13.24 -3.94 -25.07
CA GLU A 161 13.05 -4.91 -26.13
C GLU A 161 12.06 -6.02 -25.74
N LYS A 162 12.17 -6.56 -24.52
CA LYS A 162 11.22 -7.58 -24.00
C LYS A 162 9.80 -7.04 -23.88
N ILE A 163 9.63 -5.78 -23.47
CA ILE A 163 8.31 -5.13 -23.42
C ILE A 163 7.75 -4.91 -24.84
N LYS A 164 8.57 -4.41 -25.78
CA LYS A 164 8.14 -4.14 -27.16
C LYS A 164 7.76 -5.42 -27.92
N LYS A 165 8.51 -6.51 -27.73
CA LYS A 165 8.23 -7.82 -28.34
C LYS A 165 7.01 -8.54 -27.73
N LYS A 166 6.33 -7.96 -26.72
CA LYS A 166 5.28 -8.61 -25.91
C LYS A 166 5.72 -9.96 -25.31
N ASP A 167 7.02 -10.17 -25.17
CA ASP A 167 7.62 -11.46 -24.79
C ASP A 167 7.65 -11.65 -23.25
N LEU A 168 6.99 -10.75 -22.52
CA LEU A 168 6.80 -10.88 -21.09
C LEU A 168 5.66 -11.86 -20.83
N LYS A 169 6.00 -13.15 -20.74
CA LYS A 169 5.09 -14.16 -20.17
C LYS A 169 4.69 -13.68 -18.77
N LYS A 170 3.38 -13.59 -18.54
CA LYS A 170 2.65 -13.06 -17.35
C LYS A 170 3.13 -13.57 -15.97
N LYS A 171 4.12 -14.47 -15.92
CA LYS A 171 4.60 -15.19 -14.73
C LYS A 171 6.02 -14.82 -14.25
N MET A 172 6.76 -13.91 -14.90
CA MET A 172 8.17 -13.65 -14.51
C MET A 172 8.39 -12.76 -13.27
N PHE A 173 7.34 -12.21 -12.65
CA PHE A 173 7.48 -11.34 -11.46
C PHE A 173 7.13 -12.03 -10.13
N ILE A 174 6.96 -13.36 -10.11
CA ILE A 174 6.74 -14.13 -8.88
C ILE A 174 7.79 -15.24 -8.82
N LYS A 175 8.99 -14.91 -8.32
CA LYS A 175 9.89 -15.78 -7.55
C LYS A 175 11.24 -15.09 -7.34
N SER A 176 11.47 -14.61 -6.13
CA SER A 176 12.69 -14.89 -5.36
C SER A 176 12.36 -14.78 -3.88
#